data_AF-A0A7I8C816-F1
#
_entry.id   AF-A0A7I8C816-F1
#
_cell.length_a   1.000
_cell.length_b   1.000
_cell.length_c   1.000
_cell.angle_alpha   90.00
_cell.angle_beta   90.00
_cell.angle_gamma   90.00
#
_symmetry.space_group_name_H-M   'P 1'
#
loop_
_entity.id
_entity.type
_entity.pdbx_description
1 polymer ?
#
loop_
_entity_poly.entity_id
_entity_poly.type
_entity_poly.pdbx_seq_one_letter_code
_entity_poly.pdbx_strand_id
1 'polypeptide(L)'
;MKVSELLELLREADPDARVMLLPYGTTEADAHEVRCIHPGDVSWTRERGLDKGREYEFLYPGEPHRDVRTECEQVAYETVSVVLLVAEEEFRVRRAPAD
;
A
#
# COMPACT_ATOMS: atom_id res chain seq x y z
N MET A 1 2.95 -4.02 7.03
CA MET A 1 3.67 -5.27 6.76
C MET A 1 4.84 -4.97 5.83
N LYS A 2 6.03 -5.48 6.16
CA LYS A 2 7.23 -5.42 5.31
C LYS A 2 7.25 -6.61 4.35
N VAL A 3 8.01 -6.50 3.26
CA VAL A 3 8.18 -7.61 2.28
C VAL A 3 8.72 -8.88 2.95
N SER A 4 9.69 -8.76 3.86
CA SER A 4 10.25 -9.90 4.58
C SER A 4 9.22 -10.63 5.44
N GLU A 5 8.27 -9.91 6.03
CA GLU A 5 7.20 -10.49 6.84
C GLU A 5 6.22 -11.25 5.95
N LEU A 6 5.87 -10.70 4.79
CA LEU A 6 5.03 -11.38 3.81
C LEU A 6 5.69 -12.67 3.31
N LEU A 7 6.98 -12.64 2.98
CA LEU A 7 7.72 -13.82 2.53
C LEU A 7 7.75 -14.93 3.59
N GLU A 8 7.88 -14.56 4.87
CA GLU A 8 7.83 -15.53 5.97
C GLU A 8 6.45 -16.16 6.10
N LEU A 9 5.37 -15.38 5.96
CA LEU A 9 3.99 -15.90 5.99
C LEU A 9 3.69 -16.85 4.83
N LEU A 10 4.28 -16.59 3.66
CA LEU A 10 4.10 -17.42 2.47
C LEU A 10 5.01 -18.64 2.43
N ARG A 11 5.96 -18.78 3.37
CA ARG A 11 7.00 -19.81 3.33
C ARG A 11 6.45 -21.24 3.33
N GLU A 12 5.31 -21.46 3.98
CA GLU A 12 4.68 -22.78 4.10
C GLU A 12 3.52 -22.97 3.12
N ALA A 13 3.20 -21.97 2.30
CA ALA A 13 2.18 -22.08 1.27
C ALA A 13 2.63 -23.02 0.13
N ASP A 14 1.66 -23.62 -0.56
CA ASP A 14 1.93 -24.38 -1.78
C ASP A 14 2.57 -23.42 -2.83
N PRO A 15 3.80 -23.71 -3.31
CA PRO A 15 4.49 -22.84 -4.25
C PRO A 15 3.77 -22.69 -5.60
N ASP A 16 2.87 -23.60 -5.94
CA ASP A 16 2.08 -23.55 -7.18
C ASP A 16 0.70 -22.87 -6.98
N ALA A 17 0.38 -22.41 -5.76
CA ALA A 17 -0.86 -21.69 -5.49
C ALA A 17 -0.88 -20.28 -6.11
N ARG A 18 -2.07 -19.83 -6.52
CA ARG A 18 -2.28 -18.47 -7.01
C ARG A 18 -2.38 -17.48 -5.85
N VAL A 19 -1.72 -16.34 -5.99
CA VAL A 19 -1.81 -15.23 -5.03
C VAL A 19 -2.99 -14.33 -5.40
N MET A 20 -3.92 -14.18 -4.47
CA MET A 20 -5.11 -13.35 -4.62
C MET A 20 -5.05 -12.16 -3.66
N LEU A 21 -5.36 -10.96 -4.14
CA LEU A 21 -5.59 -9.76 -3.33
C LEU A 21 -7.07 -9.67 -3.00
N LEU A 22 -7.40 -9.76 -1.72
CA LEU A 22 -8.75 -9.56 -1.20
C LEU A 22 -8.79 -8.23 -0.42
N PRO A 23 -9.47 -7.19 -0.93
CA PRO A 23 -9.61 -5.93 -0.20
C PRO A 23 -10.27 -6.14 1.17
N TYR A 24 -9.87 -5.32 2.15
CA TYR A 24 -10.41 -5.45 3.50
C TYR A 24 -11.91 -5.14 3.52
N GLY A 25 -12.70 -6.01 4.15
CA GLY A 25 -14.16 -5.84 4.27
C GLY A 25 -14.96 -6.26 3.05
N THR A 26 -14.34 -6.90 2.05
CA THR A 26 -15.03 -7.47 0.88
C THR A 26 -15.15 -8.99 0.98
N THR A 27 -15.79 -9.61 -0.01
CA THR A 27 -15.99 -11.06 -0.07
C THR A 27 -14.95 -11.73 -0.95
N GLU A 28 -14.76 -13.04 -0.82
CA GLU A 28 -13.86 -13.81 -1.69
C GLU A 28 -14.20 -13.67 -3.19
N ALA A 29 -15.46 -13.35 -3.53
CA ALA A 29 -15.88 -13.09 -4.90
C ALA A 29 -15.26 -11.80 -5.49
N ASP A 30 -14.82 -10.88 -4.63
CA ASP A 30 -14.15 -9.63 -4.99
C ASP A 30 -12.62 -9.76 -4.96
N ALA A 31 -12.10 -10.98 -4.82
CA ALA A 31 -10.66 -11.22 -4.83
C ALA A 31 -10.11 -11.15 -6.25
N HIS A 32 -9.00 -10.42 -6.43
CA HIS A 32 -8.34 -10.27 -7.72
C HIS A 32 -6.97 -10.97 -7.71
N GLU A 33 -6.63 -11.66 -8.81
CA GLU A 33 -5.33 -12.31 -8.94
C GLU A 33 -4.22 -11.25 -9.04
N VAL A 34 -3.17 -11.41 -8.23
CA VAL A 34 -1.97 -10.57 -8.29
C VAL A 34 -1.08 -11.07 -9.41
N ARG A 35 -0.90 -10.26 -10.46
CA ARG A 35 -0.09 -10.63 -11.64
C ARG A 35 1.33 -10.12 -11.59
N CYS A 36 1.53 -8.95 -10.98
CA CYS A 36 2.84 -8.34 -10.88
C CYS A 36 3.02 -7.58 -9.57
N ILE A 37 4.28 -7.47 -9.18
CA ILE A 37 4.74 -6.66 -8.06
C ILE A 37 5.57 -5.54 -8.65
N HIS A 38 5.22 -4.30 -8.32
CA HIS A 38 5.96 -3.13 -8.75
C HIS A 38 6.62 -2.46 -7.54
N PRO A 39 7.93 -2.15 -7.58
CA PRO A 39 8.49 -1.23 -6.61
C PRO A 39 7.79 0.13 -6.77
N GLY A 40 7.47 0.80 -5.65
CA GLY A 40 6.98 2.17 -5.74
C GLY A 40 8.05 3.07 -6.35
N ASP A 41 7.73 3.74 -7.46
CA ASP A 41 8.68 4.63 -8.17
C ASP A 41 8.93 5.95 -7.42
N VAL A 42 8.07 6.29 -6.46
CA VAL A 42 8.16 7.48 -5.62
C VAL A 42 8.41 7.09 -4.17
N SER A 43 9.00 8.01 -3.39
CA SER A 43 9.00 7.89 -1.93
C SER A 43 7.57 7.84 -1.41
N TRP A 44 7.32 7.03 -0.38
CA TRP A 44 6.06 7.04 0.34
C TRP A 44 6.27 7.60 1.73
N THR A 45 5.27 8.31 2.23
CA THR A 45 5.24 8.81 3.59
C THR A 45 4.29 7.94 4.40
N ARG A 46 4.82 7.40 5.50
CA ARG A 46 4.03 6.85 6.59
C ARG A 46 3.87 7.93 7.65
N GLU A 47 2.63 8.31 7.90
CA GLU A 47 2.25 9.30 8.90
C GLU A 47 1.48 8.61 10.02
N ARG A 48 1.84 8.89 11.26
CA ARG A 48 1.12 8.38 12.44
C ARG A 48 1.05 9.45 13.52
N GLY A 49 0.00 9.44 14.31
CA GLY A 49 -0.18 10.41 15.39
C GLY A 49 -1.50 10.21 16.10
N LEU A 50 -1.97 11.28 16.75
CA LEU A 50 -3.26 11.31 17.43
C LEU A 50 -4.17 12.33 16.74
N ASP A 51 -5.40 11.93 16.42
CA ASP A 51 -6.49 12.79 15.99
C ASP A 51 -7.62 12.69 17.01
N LYS A 52 -7.93 13.79 17.71
CA LYS A 52 -8.95 13.84 18.77
C LYS A 52 -8.78 12.73 19.82
N GLY A 53 -7.53 12.48 20.20
CA GLY A 53 -7.14 11.46 21.17
C GLY A 53 -7.18 10.01 20.65
N ARG A 54 -7.42 9.79 19.36
CA ARG A 54 -7.40 8.47 18.73
C ARG A 54 -6.15 8.31 17.87
N GLU A 55 -5.47 7.18 18.02
CA GLU A 55 -4.35 6.83 17.15
C GLU A 55 -4.82 6.69 15.71
N TYR A 56 -4.00 7.22 14.80
CA TYR A 56 -4.18 7.03 13.37
C TYR A 56 -2.85 6.69 12.70
N GLU A 57 -2.95 6.03 11.55
CA GLU A 57 -1.85 5.77 10.65
C GLU A 57 -2.34 5.90 9.20
N PHE A 58 -1.58 6.64 8.39
CA PHE A 58 -1.80 6.76 6.95
C PHE A 58 -0.51 6.44 6.19
N LEU A 59 -0.68 5.90 5.00
CA LEU A 59 0.40 5.63 4.05
C LEU A 59 0.02 6.26 2.71
N TYR A 60 0.82 7.18 2.21
CA TYR A 60 0.53 7.90 0.97
C TYR A 60 1.80 8.17 0.15
N PRO A 61 1.69 8.28 -1.18
CA PRO A 61 2.83 8.59 -2.03
C PRO A 61 3.25 10.06 -1.87
N GLY A 62 4.56 10.31 -1.92
CA GLY A 62 5.15 11.65 -1.90
C GLY A 62 5.59 12.12 -0.52
N GLU A 63 5.92 13.42 -0.46
CA GLU A 63 6.45 14.10 0.72
C GLU A 63 5.38 14.37 1.80
N PRO A 64 5.77 14.51 3.08
CA PRO A 64 4.86 14.81 4.18
C PRO A 64 4.01 16.07 3.98
N HIS A 65 2.70 15.97 4.17
CA HIS A 65 1.77 17.11 4.11
C HIS A 65 1.64 17.82 5.47
N ARG A 66 2.65 18.61 5.85
CA ARG A 66 2.72 19.24 7.19
C ARG A 66 1.71 20.36 7.42
N ASP A 67 1.28 21.03 6.36
CA ASP A 67 0.48 22.26 6.48
C ASP A 67 -1.03 22.01 6.57
N VAL A 68 -1.49 20.77 6.44
CA VAL A 68 -2.92 20.43 6.30
C VAL A 68 -3.56 19.98 7.63
N ARG A 69 -2.76 19.67 8.65
CA ARG A 69 -3.22 18.94 9.86
C ARG A 69 -3.07 19.80 11.12
N THR A 70 -4.01 20.73 11.34
CA THR A 70 -4.00 21.60 12.53
C THR A 70 -4.58 20.94 13.79
N GLU A 71 -5.35 19.86 13.65
CA GLU A 71 -6.00 19.15 14.77
C GLU A 71 -5.26 17.89 15.24
N CYS A 72 -4.16 17.52 14.57
CA CYS A 72 -3.41 16.30 14.88
C CYS A 72 -2.23 16.59 15.83
N GLU A 73 -2.06 15.73 16.82
CA GLU A 73 -1.02 15.82 17.83
C GLU A 73 0.02 14.72 17.68
N GLN A 74 1.26 14.98 18.10
CA GLN A 74 2.35 14.00 18.16
C GLN A 74 2.61 13.31 16.81
N VAL A 75 2.43 14.04 15.71
CA VAL A 75 2.55 13.49 14.36
C VAL A 75 4.02 13.16 14.06
N ALA A 76 4.26 11.90 13.70
CA ALA A 76 5.54 11.40 13.23
C ALA A 76 5.43 11.02 11.75
N TYR A 77 6.45 11.40 10.99
CA TYR A 77 6.58 11.09 9.57
C TYR A 77 7.79 10.19 9.34
N GLU A 78 7.62 9.16 8.52
CA GLU A 78 8.68 8.26 8.10
C GLU A 78 8.62 8.10 6.58
N THR A 79 9.73 8.32 5.90
CA THR A 79 9.87 7.96 4.48
C THR A 79 10.11 6.47 4.37
N VAL A 80 9.27 5.77 3.62
CA VAL A 80 9.32 4.31 3.48
C VAL A 80 9.34 3.89 2.02
N SER A 81 9.99 2.76 1.75
CA SER A 81 9.89 2.06 0.47
C SER A 81 8.70 1.10 0.52
N VAL A 82 7.93 1.03 -0.57
CA VAL A 82 6.79 0.13 -0.70
C VAL A 82 6.92 -0.75 -1.94
N VAL A 83 6.22 -1.87 -1.90
CA VAL A 83 5.90 -2.66 -3.10
C VAL A 83 4.40 -2.64 -3.31
N LEU A 84 3.97 -2.50 -4.55
CA LEU A 84 2.57 -2.47 -4.94
C LEU A 84 2.21 -3.81 -5.61
N LEU A 85 1.15 -4.44 -5.11
CA LEU A 85 0.57 -5.63 -5.73
C LEU A 85 -0.47 -5.18 -6.75
N VAL A 86 -0.32 -5.57 -8.01
CA VAL A 86 -1.20 -5.12 -9.09
C VAL A 86 -2.17 -6.24 -9.45
N ALA A 87 -3.46 -5.91 -9.34
CA ALA A 87 -4.59 -6.70 -9.80
C ALA A 87 -4.96 -6.36 -11.26
N GLU A 88 -5.52 -7.33 -11.97
CA GLU A 88 -5.71 -7.31 -13.44
C GLU A 88 -6.63 -6.20 -13.98
N GLU A 89 -7.41 -5.49 -13.14
CA GLU A 89 -8.34 -4.44 -13.63
C GLU A 89 -7.76 -3.01 -13.64
N GLU A 90 -6.67 -2.70 -12.93
CA GLU A 90 -6.18 -1.32 -12.80
C GLU A 90 -4.97 -0.95 -13.66
N PHE A 91 -4.35 -1.91 -14.37
CA PHE A 91 -3.18 -1.62 -15.21
C PHE A 91 -3.52 -1.02 -16.59
N ARG A 92 -4.54 -0.15 -16.67
CA ARG A 92 -4.64 0.86 -17.73
C ARG A 92 -4.02 2.16 -17.23
N VAL A 93 -2.72 2.14 -16.93
CA VAL A 93 -1.95 3.38 -16.88
C VAL A 93 -2.01 3.99 -18.27
N ARG A 94 -2.58 5.18 -18.33
CA ARG A 94 -2.64 6.09 -19.47
C ARG A 94 -1.26 6.16 -20.14
N ARG A 95 -1.03 5.36 -21.18
CA ARG A 95 -0.06 5.75 -22.21
C ARG A 95 -0.65 6.96 -22.90
N ALA A 96 -0.20 8.15 -22.55
CA ALA A 96 -0.30 9.27 -23.46
C ALA A 96 0.37 8.83 -24.78
N PRO A 97 -0.25 9.07 -25.96
CA PRO A 97 0.43 8.83 -27.21
C PRO A 97 1.66 9.75 -27.26
N ALA A 98 2.82 9.17 -27.58
CA ALA A 98 3.95 9.96 -28.03
C ALA A 98 3.64 10.41 -29.46
N ASP A 99 3.58 11.73 -29.62
CA ASP A 99 3.55 12.58 -30.83
C ASP A 99 2.80 12.10 -32.08
#